data_AF-A0A9N9JYF8-F1
#
_entry.id   AF-A0A9N9JYF8-F1
#
_cell.length_a   1.000
_cell.length_b   1.000
_cell.length_c   1.000
_cell.angle_alpha   90.00
_cell.angle_beta   90.00
_cell.angle_gamma   90.00
#
_symmetry.space_group_name_H-M   'P 1'
#
loop_
_entity.id
_entity.type
_entity.pdbx_description
1 polymer ?
#
loop_
_entity_poly.entity_id
_entity_poly.type
_entity_poly.pdbx_seq_one_letter_code
_entity_poly.pdbx_strand_id
1 'polypeptide(L)' 'MPKPHNFREFFTLVDNPTNKTNAKAVCNFCALKNDRTLVAALIPECYMTNKAILCR' A
#
# COMPACT_ATOMS: atom_id res chain seq x y z
N MET A 1 13.62 -3.53 21.96
CA MET A 1 13.01 -4.12 20.75
C MET A 1 12.23 -3.02 20.04
N PRO A 2 12.39 -2.80 18.73
CA PRO A 2 11.57 -1.83 18.01
C PRO A 2 10.10 -2.27 18.08
N LYS A 3 9.22 -1.33 18.44
CA LYS A 3 7.77 -1.59 18.47
C LYS A 3 7.33 -1.93 17.04
N PRO A 4 6.54 -3.01 16.82
CA PRO A 4 5.96 -3.27 15.51
C PRO A 4 5.19 -2.03 15.06
N HIS A 5 5.59 -1.45 13.93
CA HIS A 5 4.85 -0.35 13.35
C HIS A 5 3.55 -0.92 12.77
N ASN A 6 2.39 -0.43 13.21
CA ASN A 6 1.09 -0.86 12.70
C ASN A 6 0.91 -0.40 11.25
N PHE A 7 1.55 -1.10 10.32
CA PHE A 7 1.55 -0.79 8.89
C PHE A 7 0.13 -0.70 8.33
N ARG A 8 -0.78 -1.55 8.81
CA ARG A 8 -2.19 -1.60 8.36
C ARG A 8 -3.01 -0.37 8.76
N GLU A 9 -2.62 0.38 9.79
CA GLU A 9 -3.34 1.61 10.18
C GLU A 9 -3.09 2.75 9.18
N PHE A 10 -1.93 2.74 8.53
CA PHE A 10 -1.51 3.79 7.60
C PHE A 10 -1.65 3.40 6.14
N PHE A 11 -1.63 2.09 5.83
CA PHE A 11 -1.60 1.58 4.47
C PHE A 11 -2.65 0.49 4.23
N THR A 12 -3.30 0.60 3.07
CA THR A 12 -4.16 -0.44 2.50
C THR A 12 -3.38 -1.19 1.41
N LEU A 13 -3.34 -2.51 1.48
CA LEU A 13 -2.75 -3.33 0.42
C LEU A 13 -3.74 -3.50 -0.73
N VAL A 14 -3.29 -3.26 -1.95
CA VAL A 14 -4.04 -3.52 -3.18
C VAL A 14 -3.19 -4.34 -4.14
N ASP A 15 -3.85 -5.11 -4.99
CA ASP A 15 -3.17 -5.90 -5.99
C ASP A 15 -2.46 -5.01 -7.01
N ASN A 16 -1.26 -5.43 -7.41
CA ASN A 16 -0.52 -4.77 -8.47
C ASN A 16 -0.80 -5.47 -9.80
N PRO A 17 -1.53 -4.85 -10.74
CA PRO A 17 -1.84 -5.46 -12.03
C PRO A 17 -0.58 -5.72 -12.86
N THR A 18 0.50 -4.97 -12.63
CA THR A 18 1.77 -5.11 -13.35
C THR A 18 2.67 -6.20 -12.78
N ASN A 19 2.53 -6.52 -11.49
CA ASN A 19 3.34 -7.55 -10.83
C ASN A 19 2.52 -8.27 -9.76
N LYS A 20 1.94 -9.41 -10.13
CA LYS A 20 1.08 -10.21 -9.24
C LYS A 20 1.79 -10.73 -7.97
N THR A 21 3.12 -10.72 -7.94
CA THR A 21 3.92 -11.17 -6.80
C THR A 21 4.07 -10.09 -5.72
N ASN A 22 3.90 -8.81 -6.07
CA ASN A 22 4.08 -7.68 -5.16
C ASN A 22 2.78 -6.90 -5.00
N ALA A 23 2.26 -6.78 -3.77
CA ALA A 23 1.15 -5.87 -3.50
C ALA A 23 1.63 -4.40 -3.48
N LYS A 24 0.75 -3.47 -3.88
CA LYS A 24 0.94 -2.04 -3.63
C LYS A 24 0.41 -1.70 -2.24
N ALA A 25 1.20 -1.02 -1.42
CA ALA A 25 0.75 -0.44 -0.17
C ALA A 25 0.36 1.02 -0.42
N VAL A 26 -0.94 1.30 -0.41
CA VAL A 26 -1.52 2.62 -0.67
C VAL A 26 -1.72 3.35 0.65
N CYS A 27 -1.27 4.60 0.72
CA CYS A 27 -1.47 5.44 1.90
C CYS A 27 -2.97 5.75 2.09
N ASN A 28 -3.49 5.51 3.29
CA ASN A 28 -4.89 5.75 3.62
C ASN A 28 -5.28 7.23 3.48
N PHE A 29 -4.36 8.15 3.79
CA PHE A 29 -4.59 9.59 3.59
C PHE A 29 -4.77 9.94 2.11
N CYS A 30 -3.98 9.34 1.23
CA CYS A 30 -4.15 9.51 -0.21
C CYS A 30 -5.47 8.89 -0.70
N ALA A 31 -5.86 7.72 -0.18
CA ALA A 31 -7.13 7.11 -0.53
C ALA A 31 -8.31 8.02 -0.17
N LEU A 32 -8.27 8.65 1.02
CA LEU A 32 -9.25 9.64 1.45
C LEU A 32 -9.25 10.89 0.55
N LYS A 33 -8.08 11.43 0.22
CA LYS A 33 -7.97 12.64 -0.63
C LYS A 33 -8.47 12.43 -2.06
N ASN A 34 -8.40 11.20 -2.57
CA ASN A 34 -8.81 10.84 -3.93
C ASN A 34 -10.15 10.08 -3.96
N ASP A 35 -10.87 10.02 -2.84
CA ASP A 35 -12.14 9.29 -2.62
C ASP A 35 -12.13 7.78 -2.96
N ARG A 36 -11.02 7.24 -3.46
CA ARG A 36 -10.85 5.85 -3.87
C ARG A 36 -9.40 5.38 -3.75
N THR A 37 -9.20 4.26 -3.06
CA THR A 37 -7.89 3.60 -2.92
C THR A 37 -7.29 3.21 -4.27
N LEU A 38 -8.11 2.77 -5.24
CA LEU A 38 -7.64 2.39 -6.57
C LEU A 38 -7.07 3.58 -7.36
N VAL A 39 -7.64 4.78 -7.19
CA VAL A 39 -7.12 6.00 -7.83
C VAL A 39 -5.80 6.41 -7.19
N ALA A 40 -5.72 6.40 -5.85
CA ALA A 40 -4.48 6.64 -5.12
C ALA A 40 -3.37 5.63 -5.48
N ALA A 41 -3.72 4.38 -5.82
CA ALA A 41 -2.77 3.35 -6.26
C ALA A 41 -2.12 3.61 -7.63
N LEU A 42 -2.62 4.59 -8.40
CA LEU A 42 -2.05 5.01 -9.68
C LEU A 42 -1.10 6.20 -9.52
N ILE A 43 -1.15 6.92 -8.39
CA ILE A 43 -0.32 8.09 -8.11
C ILE A 43 0.97 7.63 -7.43
N PRO A 44 2.16 7.80 -8.05
CA PRO A 44 3.43 7.27 -7.53
C PRO A 44 3.77 7.68 -6.09
N GLU A 45 3.33 8.87 -5.67
CA GLU A 45 3.57 9.39 -4.31
C GLU A 45 2.64 8.79 -3.24
N CYS A 46 1.55 8.14 -3.68
CA CYS A 46 0.50 7.63 -2.80
C CYS A 46 0.59 6.13 -2.53
N TYR A 47 1.52 5.43 -3.20
CA TYR A 47 1.76 4.02 -2.93
C TYR A 47 3.24 3.68 -2.90
N MET A 48 3.56 2.65 -2.13
CA MET A 48 4.86 1.99 -2.17
C MET A 48 4.66 0.57 -2.69
N THR A 49 5.59 0.10 -3.51
CA THR A 49 5.67 -1.32 -3.84
C THR A 49 6.44 -2.00 -2.74
N ASN A 50 5.72 -2.59 -1.78
CA ASN A 50 6.39 -3.36 -0.75
C ASN A 50 6.83 -4.69 -1.39
N LYS A 51 8.13 -4.86 -1.64
CA LYS A 51 8.74 -6.16 -1.91
C LYS A 51 8.82 -6.99 -0.63
N ALA A 52 7.78 -6.92 0.22
CA ALA A 52 7.65 -7.84 1.31
C ALA A 52 7.40 -9.19 0.64
N ILE A 53 8.48 -9.98 0.53
CA ILE A 53 8.37 -11.43 0.58
C ILE A 53 7.37 -11.65 1.71
N LEU A 54 6.18 -12.16 1.36
CA LEU A 54 5.17 -12.53 2.34
C LEU A 54 5.90 -13.45 3.32
N CYS A 55 6.38 -12.90 4.43
CA CYS A 55 6.90 -13.65 5.55
C CYS A 55 5.66 -14.33 6.11
N ARG A 56 5.35 -15.50 5.53
CA ARG A 56 4.36 -16.43 6.03
C ARG A 56 4.94 -17.11 7.26
#